data_AF-A0A1Q9F0J8-F1
#
_entry.id   AF-A0A1Q9F0J8-F1
#
_cell.length_a   1.000
_cell.length_b   1.000
_cell.length_c   1.000
_cell.angle_alpha   90.00
_cell.angle_beta   90.00
_cell.angle_gamma   90.00
#
_symmetry.space_group_name_H-M   'P 1'
#
loop_
_entity.id
_entity.type
_entity.pdbx_description
1 polymer ?
#
loop_
_entity_poly.entity_id
_entity_poly.type
_entity_poly.pdbx_seq_one_letter_code
_entity_poly.pdbx_strand_id
1 'polypeptide(L)'
;MSNRPTTKETATRVLWRVEGTNSYRNIQQAPEGAFMNGIFIVRIGGSLYFANVAYVEDTLSTLISDMRDISEVRYLVLDFTPVVTADYSAMEEVASLS
;
A
#
# COMPACT_ATOMS: atom_id res chain seq x y z
N MET A 1 -6.33 -8.36 28.53
CA MET A 1 -7.11 -8.65 27.31
C MET A 1 -6.75 -7.61 26.27
N SER A 2 -5.94 -7.97 25.28
CA SER A 2 -5.57 -7.09 24.16
C SER A 2 -6.69 -7.18 23.12
N ASN A 3 -7.44 -6.10 22.96
CA ASN A 3 -8.50 -5.99 21.97
C ASN A 3 -7.84 -5.72 20.60
N ARG A 4 -7.22 -6.75 20.00
CA ARG A 4 -6.78 -6.67 18.61
C ARG A 4 -8.04 -6.59 17.73
N PRO A 5 -8.19 -5.56 16.88
CA PRO A 5 -9.31 -5.50 15.94
C PRO A 5 -9.33 -6.79 15.10
N THR A 6 -10.50 -7.41 15.00
CA THR A 6 -10.71 -8.61 14.20
C THR A 6 -10.43 -8.30 12.72
N THR A 7 -9.46 -9.02 12.19
CA THR A 7 -8.80 -8.94 10.89
C THR A 7 -9.77 -8.95 9.69
N LYS A 8 -10.41 -7.83 9.36
CA LYS A 8 -11.20 -7.71 8.11
C LYS A 8 -11.01 -6.41 7.30
N GLU A 9 -10.29 -5.41 7.79
CA GLU A 9 -10.51 -4.03 7.30
C GLU A 9 -9.35 -3.28 6.63
N THR A 10 -8.18 -3.88 6.40
CA THR A 10 -7.16 -3.25 5.55
C THR A 10 -6.50 -4.25 4.60
N ALA A 11 -6.90 -4.21 3.33
CA ALA A 11 -6.36 -5.10 2.31
C ALA A 11 -5.27 -4.37 1.51
N THR A 12 -4.01 -4.54 1.92
CA THR A 12 -2.85 -4.02 1.20
C THR A 12 -2.59 -4.85 -0.05
N ARG A 13 -2.43 -4.21 -1.21
CA ARG A 13 -2.14 -4.87 -2.49
C ARG A 13 -1.01 -4.18 -3.23
N VAL A 14 -0.03 -4.94 -3.68
CA VAL A 14 1.02 -4.42 -4.57
C VAL A 14 0.43 -4.29 -5.98
N LEU A 15 0.70 -3.14 -6.62
CA LEU A 15 0.24 -2.88 -7.98
C LEU A 15 1.41 -2.81 -8.95
N TRP A 16 1.16 -3.20 -10.19
CA TRP A 16 2.04 -2.95 -11.32
C TRP A 16 1.30 -2.33 -12.49
N ARG A 17 2.04 -1.75 -13.44
CA ARG A 17 1.48 -1.20 -14.65
C ARG A 17 1.14 -2.33 -15.62
N VAL A 18 -0.07 -2.33 -16.15
CA VAL A 18 -0.50 -3.29 -17.18
C VAL A 18 0.07 -2.86 -18.53
N GLU A 19 0.71 -3.81 -19.24
CA GLU A 19 1.34 -3.55 -20.54
C GLU A 19 0.36 -2.91 -21.55
N GLY A 20 0.85 -1.94 -22.33
CA GLY A 20 0.05 -1.24 -23.34
C GLY A 20 -1.00 -0.27 -22.77
N THR A 21 -1.07 -0.07 -21.45
CA THR A 21 -2.07 0.81 -20.82
C THR A 21 -1.45 1.84 -19.87
N ASN A 22 -2.28 2.75 -19.35
CA ASN A 22 -1.97 3.62 -18.22
C ASN A 22 -2.67 3.17 -16.93
N SER A 23 -3.07 1.89 -16.85
CA SER A 23 -3.76 1.32 -15.69
C SER A 23 -2.81 0.57 -14.77
N TYR A 24 -3.11 0.63 -13.47
CA TYR A 24 -2.37 -0.10 -12.43
C TYR A 24 -3.28 -1.15 -11.78
N ARG A 25 -2.81 -2.40 -11.70
CA ARG A 25 -3.59 -3.54 -11.20
C ARG A 25 -2.79 -4.39 -10.22
N ASN A 26 -3.50 -5.13 -9.37
CA ASN A 26 -2.90 -6.07 -8.43
C ASN A 26 -2.04 -7.09 -9.20
N ILE A 27 -0.80 -7.29 -8.76
CA ILE A 27 0.14 -8.24 -9.35
C ILE A 27 -0.43 -9.66 -9.47
N GLN A 28 -1.29 -10.06 -8.52
CA GLN A 28 -1.91 -11.39 -8.51
C GLN A 28 -3.00 -11.57 -9.57
N GLN A 29 -3.50 -10.48 -10.16
CA GLN A 29 -4.69 -10.48 -11.04
C GLN A 29 -4.39 -10.05 -12.47
N ALA A 30 -3.18 -9.59 -12.76
CA ALA A 30 -2.83 -8.99 -14.04
C ALA A 30 -1.45 -9.44 -14.52
N PRO A 31 -1.21 -10.75 -14.76
CA PRO A 31 0.12 -11.32 -15.07
C PRO A 31 0.87 -10.63 -16.22
N GLU A 32 0.15 -9.91 -17.08
CA GLU A 32 0.66 -9.05 -18.14
C GLU A 32 1.29 -7.72 -17.67
N GLY A 33 1.40 -7.50 -16.37
CA GLY A 33 1.96 -6.28 -15.82
C GLY A 33 3.46 -6.34 -15.55
N ALA A 34 4.05 -5.18 -15.27
CA ALA A 34 5.45 -5.08 -14.88
C ALA A 34 5.68 -3.92 -13.90
N PHE A 35 6.66 -4.11 -13.01
CA PHE A 35 7.15 -3.04 -12.15
C PHE A 35 7.78 -1.92 -12.98
N MET A 36 7.62 -0.68 -12.50
CA MET A 36 8.29 0.47 -13.08
C MET A 36 9.59 0.73 -12.33
N ASN A 37 10.69 0.98 -13.06
CA ASN A 37 12.01 1.16 -12.46
C ASN A 37 12.02 2.28 -11.41
N GLY A 38 12.33 1.93 -10.16
CA GLY A 38 12.40 2.88 -9.06
C GLY A 38 11.05 3.25 -8.44
N ILE A 39 9.92 2.72 -8.92
CA ILE A 39 8.59 3.10 -8.44
C ILE A 39 7.89 1.86 -7.88
N PHE A 40 7.57 1.92 -6.60
CA PHE A 40 6.81 0.88 -5.91
C PHE A 40 5.42 1.41 -5.55
N ILE A 41 4.38 0.69 -5.96
CA ILE A 41 2.98 1.13 -5.80
C ILE A 41 2.24 0.15 -4.92
N VAL A 42 1.66 0.67 -3.85
CA VAL A 42 0.89 -0.12 -2.88
C VAL A 42 -0.48 0.50 -2.70
N ARG A 43 -1.54 -0.28 -2.95
CA ARG A 43 -2.91 0.10 -2.67
C ARG A 43 -3.30 -0.29 -1.27
N ILE A 44 -3.78 0.66 -0.51
CA ILE A 44 -4.33 0.44 0.83
C ILE A 44 -5.85 0.35 0.70
N GLY A 45 -6.40 -0.86 0.85
CA GLY A 45 -7.84 -1.10 0.83
C GLY A 45 -8.50 -0.88 2.20
N GLY A 46 -9.80 -0.59 2.23
CA GLY A 46 -10.56 -0.40 3.47
C GLY A 46 -10.42 1.01 4.06
N SER A 47 -10.94 1.24 5.26
CA SER A 47 -10.84 2.56 5.89
C SER A 47 -9.52 2.72 6.66
N LEU A 48 -8.90 3.89 6.59
CA LEU A 48 -7.73 4.23 7.41
C LEU A 48 -8.22 4.94 8.69
N TYR A 49 -8.00 4.32 9.85
CA TYR A 49 -8.34 4.90 11.15
C TYR A 49 -7.11 4.78 12.06
N PHE A 50 -6.99 5.64 13.06
CA PHE A 50 -5.88 5.62 14.03
C PHE A 50 -5.58 4.21 14.60
N ALA A 51 -6.62 3.38 14.76
CA ALA A 51 -6.48 2.01 15.25
C ALA A 51 -5.75 1.03 14.30
N ASN A 52 -5.59 1.36 13.01
CA ASN A 52 -4.96 0.48 12.01
C ASN A 52 -3.73 1.08 11.31
N VAL A 53 -3.36 2.33 11.59
CA VAL A 53 -2.19 2.97 10.97
C VAL A 53 -0.90 2.21 11.28
N ALA A 54 -0.68 1.83 12.55
CA ALA A 54 0.50 1.03 12.93
C ALA A 54 0.60 -0.31 12.16
N TYR A 55 -0.54 -0.96 11.88
CA TYR A 55 -0.55 -2.19 11.08
C TYR A 55 -0.19 -1.92 9.61
N VAL A 56 -0.66 -0.81 9.06
CA VAL A 56 -0.31 -0.38 7.69
C VAL A 56 1.17 -0.06 7.60
N GLU A 57 1.73 0.64 8.59
CA GLU A 57 3.14 0.98 8.66
C GLU A 57 4.04 -0.25 8.72
N ASP A 58 3.75 -1.22 9.59
CA ASP A 58 4.49 -2.48 9.69
C ASP A 58 4.45 -3.25 8.35
N THR A 59 3.26 -3.30 7.73
CA THR A 59 3.05 -3.96 6.44
C THR A 59 3.83 -3.28 5.31
N LEU A 60 3.79 -1.94 5.24
CA LEU A 60 4.52 -1.17 4.24
C LEU A 60 6.04 -1.33 4.42
N SER A 61 6.53 -1.27 5.66
CA SER A 61 7.95 -1.44 5.97
C SER A 61 8.47 -2.80 5.51
N THR A 62 7.69 -3.86 5.75
CA THR A 62 8.01 -5.23 5.29
C THR A 62 8.06 -5.29 3.77
N LEU A 63 7.01 -4.78 3.08
CA LEU A 63 6.93 -4.81 1.61
C LEU A 63 8.05 -4.01 0.94
N ILE A 64 8.42 -2.85 1.50
CA ILE A 64 9.51 -2.02 0.97
C ILE A 64 10.84 -2.72 1.15
N SER A 65 11.08 -3.37 2.29
CA SER A 65 12.29 -4.16 2.52
C SER A 65 12.40 -5.29 1.49
N ASP A 66 11.34 -6.08 1.33
CA ASP A 66 11.31 -7.19 0.36
C ASP A 66 11.53 -6.70 -1.07
N MET A 67 10.93 -5.55 -1.44
CA MET A 67 11.10 -4.98 -2.77
C MET A 67 12.53 -4.49 -3.00
N ARG A 68 13.21 -3.94 -1.98
CA ARG A 68 14.60 -3.47 -2.08
C ARG A 68 15.61 -4.59 -2.36
N ASP A 69 15.29 -5.82 -1.98
CA ASP A 69 16.10 -6.99 -2.33
C ASP A 69 15.99 -7.37 -3.82
N ILE A 70 14.92 -6.92 -4.49
CA ILE A 70 14.63 -7.21 -5.90
C ILE A 70 14.99 -6.03 -6.81
N SER A 71 14.73 -4.79 -6.37
CA SER A 71 14.92 -3.58 -7.16
C SER A 71 15.07 -2.35 -6.27
N GLU A 72 15.78 -1.34 -6.77
CA GLU A 72 15.84 -0.04 -6.11
C GLU A 72 14.43 0.57 -5.99
N VAL A 73 14.06 1.01 -4.79
CA VAL A 73 12.82 1.77 -4.53
C VAL A 73 13.18 3.22 -4.30
N ARG A 74 12.92 4.07 -5.31
CA ARG A 74 13.15 5.54 -5.25
C ARG A 74 11.90 6.31 -4.86
N TYR A 75 10.73 5.79 -5.25
CA TYR A 75 9.44 6.39 -4.96
C TYR A 75 8.47 5.31 -4.48
N LEU A 76 7.78 5.61 -3.37
CA LEU A 76 6.62 4.87 -2.90
C LEU A 76 5.35 5.63 -3.27
N VAL A 77 4.44 4.97 -3.98
CA VAL A 77 3.11 5.53 -4.30
C VAL A 77 2.08 4.76 -3.50
N LEU A 78 1.41 5.47 -2.60
CA LEU A 78 0.28 4.92 -1.85
C LEU A 78 -1.03 5.26 -2.57
N ASP A 79 -1.71 4.21 -3.03
CA ASP A 79 -3.01 4.34 -3.68
C ASP A 79 -4.14 4.13 -2.66
N PHE A 80 -4.78 5.24 -2.31
CA PHE A 80 -5.94 5.28 -1.42
C PHE A 80 -7.28 5.38 -2.15
N THR A 81 -7.33 5.13 -3.48
CA THR A 81 -8.58 5.14 -4.26
C THR A 81 -9.72 4.32 -3.63
N PRO A 82 -9.51 3.14 -3.00
CA PRO A 82 -10.59 2.40 -2.35
C PRO A 82 -10.94 2.88 -0.93
N VAL A 83 -10.24 3.86 -0.36
CA VAL A 83 -10.53 4.40 0.98
C VAL A 83 -11.72 5.35 0.89
N VAL A 84 -12.84 4.95 1.50
CA VAL A 84 -14.10 5.71 1.45
C VAL A 84 -14.16 6.82 2.51
N THR A 85 -13.49 6.63 3.65
CA THR A 85 -13.36 7.62 4.73
C THR A 85 -11.95 7.56 5.33
N ALA A 86 -11.28 8.71 5.43
CA ALA A 86 -10.02 8.88 6.15
C ALA A 86 -10.16 10.08 7.10
N ASP A 87 -9.82 9.91 8.37
CA ASP A 87 -9.80 11.01 9.33
C ASP A 87 -8.49 11.81 9.20
N TYR A 88 -8.54 13.13 9.37
CA TYR A 88 -7.40 14.05 9.17
C TYR A 88 -6.10 13.58 9.87
N SER A 89 -6.21 13.11 11.10
CA SER A 89 -5.06 12.61 11.90
C SER A 89 -4.37 11.39 11.27
N ALA A 90 -5.13 10.54 10.56
CA ALA A 90 -4.56 9.36 9.91
C ALA A 90 -3.76 9.74 8.64
N MET A 91 -4.15 10.83 7.96
CA MET A 91 -3.36 11.37 6.84
C MET A 91 -2.06 12.02 7.31
N GLU A 92 -2.08 12.69 8.46
CA GLU A 92 -0.90 13.33 9.06
C GLU A 92 0.17 12.29 9.45
N GLU A 93 -0.24 11.16 10.01
CA GLU A 93 0.67 10.08 10.41
C GLU A 93 1.33 9.42 9.18
N VAL A 94 0.56 9.14 8.12
CA VAL A 94 1.12 8.62 6.85
C VAL A 94 2.11 9.60 6.22
N ALA A 95 1.83 10.91 6.28
CA ALA A 95 2.73 11.92 5.73
C ALA A 95 4.06 12.02 6.51
N SER A 96 4.09 11.56 7.77
CA SER A 96 5.30 11.56 8.60
C SER A 96 6.29 10.43 8.29
N LEU A 97 5.90 9.47 7.43
CA LEU A 97 6.76 8.36 6.98
C LEU A 97 7.86 8.78 5.97
N SER A 98 8.19 10.07 5.92
CA SER A 98 9.24 10.66 5.07
C SER A 98 10.64 10.47 5.65
#